data_AF-A0A5J4RI41-F1
#
_entry.id   AF-A0A5J4RI41-F1
#
_cell.length_a   1.000
_cell.length_b   1.000
_cell.length_c   1.000
_cell.angle_alpha   90.00
_cell.angle_beta   90.00
_cell.angle_gamma   90.00
#
_symmetry.space_group_name_H-M   'P 1'
#
loop_
_entity.id
_entity.type
_entity.pdbx_description
1 polymer ?
#
loop_
_entity_poly.entity_id
_entity_poly.type
_entity_poly.pdbx_seq_one_letter_code
_entity_poly.pdbx_strand_id
1 'polypeptide(L)' 'MSHMSEGLFTIILNDPLGNSYIQDLFNPNPVPYLFVEEYIRTSEQNEEFGLNDMKIEGYEEDEGKEDQQE' A
#
# COMPACT_ATOMS: atom_id res chain seq x y z
N MET A 1 -1.20 35.75 14.42
CA MET A 1 -1.04 34.29 14.45
C MET A 1 -2.41 33.70 14.74
N SER A 2 -3.04 33.09 13.73
CA SER A 2 -4.37 32.49 13.86
C SER A 2 -4.30 31.36 14.89
N HIS A 3 -5.17 31.40 15.89
CA HIS A 3 -5.36 30.29 16.82
C HIS A 3 -5.95 29.12 16.03
N MET A 4 -5.16 28.06 15.80
CA MET A 4 -5.72 26.77 15.43
C MET A 4 -6.57 26.29 16.60
N SER A 5 -7.89 26.23 16.41
CA SER A 5 -8.77 25.60 17.38
C SER A 5 -8.44 24.12 17.45
N GLU A 6 -8.08 23.61 18.63
CA GLU A 6 -7.85 22.18 18.86
C GLU A 6 -9.21 21.45 18.87
N GLY A 7 -9.64 21.01 17.69
CA GLY A 7 -10.81 20.15 17.51
C GLY A 7 -10.40 18.71 17.22
N LEU A 8 -11.21 17.76 17.67
CA LEU A 8 -11.06 16.37 17.26
C LEU A 8 -11.36 16.23 15.76
N PHE A 9 -10.58 15.40 15.07
CA PHE A 9 -10.78 15.07 13.67
C PHE A 9 -10.50 13.60 13.41
N THR A 10 -11.03 13.08 12.31
CA THR A 10 -10.80 11.71 11.85
C THR A 10 -10.07 11.79 10.50
N ILE A 11 -8.99 11.02 10.35
CA ILE A 11 -8.34 10.82 9.05
C ILE A 11 -8.80 9.47 8.50
N ILE A 12 -9.20 9.44 7.24
CA ILE A 12 -9.48 8.21 6.50
C ILE A 12 -8.38 8.08 5.43
N LEU A 13 -7.55 7.04 5.55
CA LEU A 13 -6.56 6.70 4.54
C LEU A 13 -7.10 5.53 3.74
N ASN A 14 -7.41 5.78 2.47
CA ASN A 14 -7.84 4.75 1.54
C ASN A 14 -6.75 4.54 0.48
N ASP A 15 -5.98 3.47 0.63
CA ASP A 15 -4.88 3.12 -0.28
C ASP A 15 -5.09 1.73 -0.87
N PRO A 16 -5.60 1.63 -2.12
CA PRO A 16 -5.83 0.35 -2.77
C PRO A 16 -4.55 -0.46 -3.05
N LEU A 17 -3.37 0.19 -3.05
CA LEU A 17 -2.09 -0.48 -3.27
C LEU A 17 -1.42 -0.92 -1.97
N GLY A 18 -1.95 -0.50 -0.81
CA GLY A 18 -1.41 -0.87 0.50
C GLY A 18 -0.01 -0.30 0.78
N ASN A 19 0.37 0.81 0.12
CA ASN A 19 1.69 1.43 0.27
C ASN A 19 1.74 2.45 1.42
N SER A 20 0.60 2.81 1.97
CA SER A 20 0.44 3.75 3.08
C SER A 20 0.67 3.05 4.42
N TYR A 21 1.29 3.76 5.36
CA TYR A 21 1.61 3.24 6.68
C TYR A 21 1.31 4.27 7.78
N ILE A 22 0.75 3.79 8.88
CA ILE A 22 0.56 4.56 10.12
C ILE A 22 1.33 3.83 11.22
N GLN A 23 2.22 4.56 11.90
CA GLN A 23 3.03 3.98 12.97
C GLN A 23 2.17 3.60 14.18
N ASP A 24 2.29 2.34 14.61
CA ASP A 24 1.75 1.87 15.89
C ASP A 24 2.75 2.18 17.03
N LEU A 25 2.34 3.05 17.94
CA LEU A 25 3.14 3.45 19.12
C LEU A 25 2.79 2.65 20.39
N PHE A 26 1.77 1.79 20.35
CA PHE A 26 1.22 1.09 21.53
C PHE A 26 1.57 -0.40 21.57
N ASN A 27 2.20 -0.94 20.52
CA ASN A 27 2.66 -2.33 20.45
C ASN A 27 3.41 -2.76 21.74
N PRO A 28 3.03 -3.87 22.40
CA PRO A 28 2.15 -4.96 21.94
C PRO A 28 0.63 -4.76 22.16
N ASN A 29 0.21 -3.63 22.71
CA ASN A 29 -1.20 -3.37 23.02
C ASN A 29 -1.94 -2.80 21.80
N PRO A 30 -3.24 -3.12 21.63
CA PRO A 30 -4.04 -2.57 20.55
C PRO A 30 -4.26 -1.06 20.71
N VAL A 31 -4.22 -0.34 19.59
CA VAL A 31 -4.50 1.11 19.53
C VAL A 31 -6.01 1.34 19.47
N PRO A 32 -6.64 2.01 20.46
CA PRO A 32 -8.11 2.17 20.50
C PRO A 32 -8.68 3.14 19.46
N TYR A 33 -7.84 3.96 18.83
CA TYR A 33 -8.24 5.00 17.88
C TYR A 33 -7.77 4.74 16.45
N LEU A 34 -7.16 3.59 16.18
CA LEU A 34 -6.73 3.18 14.85
C LEU A 34 -7.58 1.98 14.42
N PHE A 35 -8.26 2.14 13.28
CA PHE A 35 -9.04 1.10 12.64
C PHE A 35 -8.39 0.79 11.29
N VAL A 36 -8.15 -0.49 11.02
CA VAL A 36 -7.55 -0.96 9.77
C VAL A 36 -8.46 -2.02 9.18
N GLU A 37 -8.76 -1.89 7.90
CA GLU A 37 -9.57 -2.83 7.13
C GLU A 37 -8.82 -3.17 5.83
N GLU A 38 -8.68 -4.47 5.56
CA GLU A 38 -8.20 -4.96 4.27
C GLU A 38 -9.39 -5.24 3.36
N TYR A 39 -9.28 -4.85 2.09
CA TYR A 39 -10.34 -5.05 1.11
C TYR A 39 -9.77 -5.51 -0.24
N ILE A 40 -10.62 -6.14 -1.04
CA ILE A 40 -10.28 -6.52 -2.41
C ILE A 40 -10.51 -5.32 -3.32
N ARG A 41 -9.46 -4.91 -4.04
CA ARG A 41 -9.54 -3.88 -5.07
C ARG A 41 -10.64 -4.18 -6.08
N THR A 42 -11.30 -3.13 -6.57
CA THR A 42 -12.25 -3.27 -7.68
C THR A 42 -11.51 -3.48 -9.01
N SER A 43 -12.23 -3.96 -10.02
CA SER A 43 -11.65 -4.15 -11.37
C SER A 43 -11.18 -2.82 -11.97
N GLU A 44 -11.93 -1.73 -11.72
CA GLU A 44 -11.60 -0.38 -12.18
C GLU A 44 -10.32 0.14 -11.51
N GLN A 45 -10.14 -0.14 -10.21
CA GLN A 45 -8.90 0.19 -9.51
C GLN A 45 -7.71 -0.56 -10.12
N ASN A 46 -7.85 -1.86 -10.40
CA ASN A 46 -6.78 -2.62 -11.05
C ASN A 46 -6.45 -2.09 -12.46
N GLU A 47 -7.45 -1.65 -13.21
CA GLU A 47 -7.27 -1.03 -14.53
C GLU A 47 -6.50 0.29 -14.42
N GLU A 48 -6.90 1.17 -13.50
CA GLU A 48 -6.24 2.46 -13.26
C GLU A 48 -4.77 2.29 -12.90
N PHE A 49 -4.43 1.26 -12.14
CA PHE A 49 -3.05 0.94 -11.76
C PHE A 49 -2.29 0.09 -12.79
N GLY A 50 -2.89 -0.22 -13.94
CA GLY A 50 -2.27 -1.05 -15.00
C GLY A 50 -1.98 -2.48 -14.57
N LEU A 51 -2.65 -2.98 -13.53
CA LEU A 51 -2.43 -4.31 -12.97
C LEU A 51 -3.05 -5.40 -13.84
N ASN A 52 -4.13 -5.07 -14.57
CA ASN A 52 -4.78 -6.01 -15.48
C ASN A 52 -3.89 -6.39 -16.67
N ASP A 53 -3.03 -5.46 -17.11
CA ASP A 53 -2.12 -5.64 -18.24
C ASP A 53 -0.72 -6.16 -17.82
N MET A 54 -0.53 -6.44 -16.53
CA MET A 54 0.76 -6.88 -16.02
C MET A 54 1.12 -8.23 -16.63
N LYS A 55 2.23 -8.28 -17.37
CA LYS A 55 2.81 -9.55 -17.83
C LYS A 55 3.32 -10.29 -16.59
N ILE A 56 2.83 -11.51 -16.37
CA ILE A 56 3.20 -12.39 -15.25
C ILE A 56 3.96 -13.65 -15.69
N GLU A 57 4.13 -13.85 -17.00
CA GLU A 57 4.72 -15.06 -17.58
C GLU A 57 6.01 -14.72 -18.37
N GLY A 58 6.86 -15.72 -18.60
CA GLY A 58 8.06 -15.58 -19.42
C GLY A 58 9.23 -14.84 -18.75
N TYR A 59 9.21 -14.70 -17.41
CA TYR A 59 10.35 -14.22 -16.61
C TYR A 59 11.27 -15.34 -16.14
N GLU A 60 10.86 -16.59 -16.29
CA GLU A 60 11.65 -17.76 -15.89
C GLU A 60 12.93 -17.95 -16.74
N GLU A 61 13.00 -17.33 -17.93
CA GLU A 61 14.11 -17.51 -18.88
C GLU A 61 15.40 -16.75 -18.53
N ASP A 62 15.37 -15.85 -17.54
CA ASP A 62 16.51 -14.98 -17.19
C ASP A 62 17.25 -15.40 -15.90
N GLU A 63 16.74 -16.38 -15.12
CA GLU A 63 17.36 -16.83 -13.86
C GLU A 63 18.66 -17.66 -14.03
N GLY A 64 19.32 -17.61 -15.18
CA GLY A 64 20.49 -18.45 -15.46
C GLY A 64 21.58 -17.87 -16.35
N LYS A 65 21.54 -16.58 -16.68
CA LYS A 65 22.60 -15.93 -17.47
C LYS A 65 23.41 -14.97 -16.61
N GLU A 66 24.03 -15.51 -15.55
CA GLU A 66 25.14 -14.82 -14.90
C GLU A 66 26.30 -14.67 -15.90
N ASP A 67 26.65 -13.41 -16.19
CA ASP A 67 27.99 -12.91 -16.50
C ASP A 67 28.98 -13.89 -17.15
N GLN A 68 28.75 -14.23 -18.42
CA GLN A 68 29.81 -14.66 -19.33
C GLN A 68 29.89 -13.66 -20.50
N GLN A 69 30.48 -12.49 -20.23
CA GLN A 69 31.08 -11.65 -21.27
C GLN A 69 32.59 -11.59 -21.00
N GLU A 70 33.33 -11.85 -22.08
CA GLU A 70 34.80 -12.00 -22.20
C GLU A 70 35.64 -10.85 -21.61
#